data_AF-A0A6F8YUK9-F1
#
_entry.id   AF-A0A6F8YUK9-F1
#
_cell.length_a   1.000
_cell.length_b   1.000
_cell.length_c   1.000
_cell.angle_alpha   90.00
_cell.angle_beta   90.00
_cell.angle_gamma   90.00
#
_symmetry.space_group_name_H-M   'P 1'
#
loop_
_entity.id
_entity.type
_entity.pdbx_description
1 polymer ?
#
loop_
_entity_poly.entity_id
_entity_poly.type
_entity_poly.pdbx_seq_one_letter_code
_entity_poly.pdbx_strand_id
1 'polypeptide(L)'
;MAGEETGISRAWCEELVAELPASERAAGRLALLAALASYQVDDTVVAEFRAAAPDDRTLVEAAAWASFAAARRIGSWHNPAGDGQG
;
A
#
# COMPACT_ATOMS: atom_id res chain seq x y z
N MET A 1 18.06 -2.81 -9.51
CA MET A 1 17.42 -2.43 -8.24
C MET A 1 17.45 -0.93 -8.15
N ALA A 2 16.33 -0.25 -8.41
CA ALA A 2 16.23 1.19 -8.22
C ALA A 2 15.33 1.43 -7.01
N GLY A 3 15.95 1.58 -5.84
CA GLY A 3 15.35 2.23 -4.68
C GLY A 3 15.48 3.75 -4.84
N GLU A 4 15.09 4.27 -6.00
CA GLU A 4 15.12 5.71 -6.25
C GLU A 4 13.85 6.29 -5.62
N GLU A 5 14.01 6.87 -4.44
CA GLU A 5 13.06 7.80 -3.81
C GLU A 5 11.72 7.25 -3.26
N THR A 6 11.71 6.14 -2.50
CA THR A 6 10.77 6.09 -1.35
C THR A 6 11.23 7.01 -0.20
N GLY A 7 12.11 7.97 -0.49
CA GLY A 7 12.92 8.74 0.42
C GLY A 7 12.08 9.78 1.14
N ILE A 8 11.79 9.54 2.42
CA ILE A 8 11.36 10.52 3.44
C ILE A 8 9.96 11.14 3.24
N SER A 9 9.47 11.31 2.01
CA SER A 9 8.21 11.98 1.70
C SER A 9 7.08 11.00 1.36
N ARG A 10 5.84 11.39 1.70
CA ARG A 10 4.59 10.72 1.27
C ARG A 10 4.12 11.14 -0.13
N ALA A 11 4.84 12.03 -0.82
CA ALA A 11 4.42 12.59 -2.11
C ALA A 11 4.11 11.51 -3.17
N TRP A 12 4.94 10.46 -3.25
CA TRP A 12 4.70 9.33 -4.16
C TRP A 12 3.34 8.64 -3.91
N CYS A 13 2.92 8.55 -2.64
CA CYS A 13 1.66 7.94 -2.28
C CYS A 13 0.50 8.83 -2.69
N GLU A 14 0.63 10.15 -2.50
CA GLU A 14 -0.39 11.13 -2.91
C GLU A 14 -0.58 11.17 -4.43
N GLU A 15 0.50 11.08 -5.20
CA GLU A 15 0.46 11.01 -6.66
C GLU A 15 -0.29 9.76 -7.14
N LEU A 16 0.01 8.59 -6.57
CA LEU A 16 -0.66 7.34 -6.96
C LEU A 16 -2.15 7.33 -6.61
N VAL A 17 -2.53 7.86 -5.44
CA VAL A 17 -3.96 7.92 -5.06
C VAL A 17 -4.72 9.03 -5.77
N ALA A 18 -4.05 10.02 -6.36
CA ALA A 18 -4.72 11.08 -7.12
C ALA A 18 -5.51 10.53 -8.33
N GLU A 19 -5.03 9.42 -8.91
CA GLU A 19 -5.70 8.71 -10.01
C GLU A 19 -6.98 7.98 -9.57
N LEU A 20 -7.15 7.72 -8.27
CA LEU A 20 -8.32 7.05 -7.74
C LEU A 20 -9.51 8.02 -7.57
N PRO A 21 -10.76 7.50 -7.62
CA PRO A 21 -11.93 8.24 -7.19
C PRO A 21 -11.77 8.82 -5.79
N ALA A 22 -12.29 10.02 -5.54
CA ALA A 22 -12.10 10.73 -4.27
C ALA A 22 -12.49 9.90 -3.03
N SER A 23 -13.51 9.04 -3.15
CA SER A 23 -13.97 8.12 -2.09
C SER A 23 -12.99 6.99 -1.78
N GLU A 24 -12.13 6.62 -2.74
CA GLU A 24 -11.19 5.50 -2.61
C GLU A 24 -9.78 5.95 -2.22
N ARG A 25 -9.47 7.24 -2.31
CA ARG A 25 -8.13 7.77 -2.05
C ARG A 25 -7.63 7.48 -0.64
N ALA A 26 -8.50 7.62 0.36
CA ALA A 26 -8.14 7.35 1.76
C ALA A 26 -7.81 5.85 1.97
N ALA A 27 -8.60 4.95 1.35
CA ALA A 27 -8.33 3.52 1.37
C ALA A 27 -7.06 3.15 0.61
N GLY A 28 -6.84 3.74 -0.56
CA GLY A 28 -5.63 3.56 -1.36
C GLY A 28 -4.37 4.01 -0.63
N ARG A 29 -4.44 5.16 0.06
CA ARG A 29 -3.33 5.70 0.86
C ARG A 29 -2.96 4.76 2.00
N LEU A 30 -3.94 4.34 2.79
CA LEU A 30 -3.74 3.38 3.87
C LEU A 30 -3.11 2.09 3.35
N ALA A 31 -3.64 1.54 2.24
CA ALA A 31 -3.15 0.30 1.65
C ALA A 31 -1.69 0.43 1.14
N LEU A 32 -1.37 1.50 0.41
CA LEU A 32 -0.02 1.73 -0.12
C LEU A 32 1.01 1.91 1.00
N LEU A 33 0.66 2.71 2.02
CA LEU A 33 1.53 2.91 3.18
C LEU A 33 1.69 1.61 3.98
N ALA A 34 0.62 0.88 4.25
CA ALA A 34 0.70 -0.42 4.95
C ALA A 34 1.55 -1.46 4.18
N ALA A 35 1.53 -1.43 2.85
CA ALA A 35 2.28 -2.35 2.00
C ALA A 35 3.77 -2.00 1.85
N LEU A 36 4.10 -0.72 1.71
CA LEU A 36 5.43 -0.27 1.26
C LEU A 36 6.18 0.59 2.28
N ALA A 37 5.47 1.24 3.19
CA ALA A 37 6.03 2.21 4.14
C ALA A 37 5.23 2.21 5.45
N SER A 38 5.06 1.05 6.08
CA SER A 38 4.15 0.89 7.24
C SER A 38 4.49 1.80 8.43
N TYR A 39 5.77 2.16 8.57
CA TYR A 39 6.25 3.13 9.55
C TYR A 39 5.75 4.57 9.32
N GLN A 40 5.25 4.86 8.12
CA GLN A 40 4.60 6.11 7.77
C GLN A 40 3.08 6.03 7.90
N VAL A 41 2.48 5.01 8.52
CA VAL A 41 1.06 5.08 8.88
C VAL A 41 0.95 5.86 10.20
N ASP A 42 0.26 7.01 10.17
CA ASP A 42 0.04 7.85 11.35
C ASP A 42 -1.46 8.06 11.64
N ASP A 43 -1.74 8.78 12.73
CA ASP A 43 -3.10 9.08 13.17
C ASP A 43 -3.92 9.84 12.13
N THR A 44 -3.28 10.66 11.29
CA THR A 44 -3.96 11.39 10.21
C THR A 44 -4.46 10.44 9.13
N VAL A 45 -3.63 9.48 8.70
CA VAL A 45 -4.03 8.45 7.73
C VAL A 45 -5.19 7.61 8.26
N VAL A 46 -5.14 7.24 9.54
CA VAL A 46 -6.21 6.48 10.19
C VAL A 46 -7.50 7.30 10.29
N ALA A 47 -7.42 8.58 10.66
CA ALA A 47 -8.57 9.47 10.77
C ALA A 47 -9.24 9.72 9.42
N GLU A 48 -8.46 9.92 8.35
CA GLU A 48 -8.97 10.09 6.99
C GLU A 48 -9.67 8.83 6.48
N PHE A 49 -9.12 7.65 6.75
CA PHE A 49 -9.77 6.38 6.43
C PHE A 49 -11.10 6.25 7.18
N ARG A 50 -11.10 6.53 8.49
CA ARG A 50 -12.30 6.47 9.33
C ARG A 50 -13.41 7.45 8.91
N ALA A 51 -13.05 8.60 8.33
CA ALA A 51 -14.03 9.53 7.80
C ALA A 51 -14.83 8.94 6.62
N ALA A 52 -14.21 8.06 5.83
CA ALA A 52 -14.87 7.34 4.74
C ALA A 52 -15.51 6.01 5.20
N ALA A 53 -14.86 5.31 6.13
CA ALA A 53 -15.29 4.03 6.67
C ALA A 53 -15.04 3.99 8.20
N PRO A 54 -16.03 4.31 9.04
CA PRO A 54 -15.83 4.51 10.49
C PRO A 54 -15.55 3.22 11.28
N ASP A 55 -15.61 2.06 10.64
CA ASP A 55 -15.45 0.77 11.27
C ASP A 55 -13.96 0.33 11.29
N ASP A 56 -13.44 0.08 12.50
CA ASP A 56 -12.06 -0.35 12.72
C ASP A 56 -11.78 -1.74 12.14
N ARG A 57 -12.79 -2.60 12.06
CA ARG A 57 -12.63 -3.90 11.42
C ARG A 57 -12.28 -3.73 9.94
N THR A 58 -12.98 -2.85 9.24
CA THR A 58 -12.69 -2.51 7.83
C THR A 58 -11.26 -1.97 7.66
N LEU A 59 -10.76 -1.18 8.63
CA LEU A 59 -9.38 -0.68 8.63
C LEU A 59 -8.36 -1.82 8.76
N VAL A 60 -8.58 -2.74 9.70
CA VAL A 60 -7.69 -3.89 9.90
C VAL A 60 -7.72 -4.83 8.70
N GLU A 61 -8.90 -5.08 8.13
CA GLU A 61 -9.06 -5.90 6.93
C GLU A 61 -8.30 -5.28 5.73
N ALA A 62 -8.37 -3.96 5.55
CA ALA A 62 -7.63 -3.26 4.50
C ALA A 62 -6.12 -3.36 4.68
N ALA A 63 -5.61 -3.14 5.90
CA ALA A 63 -4.19 -3.26 6.20
C ALA A 63 -3.68 -4.70 5.99
N ALA A 64 -4.45 -5.70 6.45
CA ALA A 64 -4.12 -7.10 6.27
C ALA A 64 -4.08 -7.49 4.78
N TRP A 65 -5.07 -7.05 4.00
CA TRP A 65 -5.09 -7.27 2.55
C TRP A 65 -3.88 -6.63 1.86
N ALA A 66 -3.53 -5.40 2.23
CA ALA A 66 -2.40 -4.68 1.65
C ALA A 66 -1.07 -5.38 1.92
N SER A 67 -0.80 -5.79 3.17
CA SER A 67 0.40 -6.56 3.52
C SER A 67 0.45 -7.91 2.80
N PHE A 68 -0.69 -8.60 2.67
CA PHE A 68 -0.78 -9.85 1.92
C PHE A 68 -0.49 -9.66 0.43
N ALA A 69 -1.06 -8.61 -0.19
CA ALA A 69 -0.80 -8.28 -1.59
C ALA A 69 0.68 -7.97 -1.83
N ALA A 70 1.32 -7.21 -0.93
CA ALA A 70 2.75 -6.95 -0.98
C ALA A 70 3.58 -8.23 -0.89
N ALA A 71 3.26 -9.12 0.06
CA ALA A 71 3.94 -10.40 0.22
C ALA A 71 3.80 -11.28 -1.03
N ARG A 72 2.61 -11.35 -1.64
CA ARG A 72 2.38 -12.07 -2.91
C ARG A 72 3.19 -11.47 -4.07
N ARG A 73 3.25 -10.14 -4.16
CA ARG A 73 3.99 -9.42 -5.20
C ARG A 73 5.50 -9.65 -5.12
N ILE A 74 6.04 -9.70 -3.90
CA ILE A 74 7.45 -10.01 -3.65
C ILE A 74 7.73 -11.50 -3.86
N GLY A 75 6.81 -12.37 -3.44
CA GLY A 75 6.87 -13.81 -3.67
C GLY A 75 6.90 -14.16 -5.16
N SER A 76 6.15 -13.43 -6.01
CA SER A 76 6.15 -13.66 -7.46
C SER A 76 7.49 -13.34 -8.12
N TRP A 77 8.33 -12.50 -7.52
CA TRP A 77 9.70 -12.25 -8.02
C TRP A 77 10.63 -13.45 -7.80
N HIS A 78 10.32 -14.31 -6.83
CA HIS A 78 11.14 -15.46 -6.47
C HIS A 78 10.62 -16.78 -7.06
N ASN A 79 9.60 -16.75 -7.91
CA ASN A 79 9.20 -17.94 -8.66
C ASN A 79 10.17 -18.12 -9.84
N PRO A 80 11.05 -19.14 -9.85
CA PRO A 80 11.95 -19.41 -10.96
C PRO A 80 11.15 -20.10 -12.07
N ALA A 81 10.32 -19.34 -12.77
CA ALA A 81 9.80 -19.73 -14.07
C ALA A 81 10.64 -19.00 -15.12
N GLY A 82 11.88 -19.48 -15.34
CA GLY A 82 12.79 -18.82 -16.27
C GLY A 82 14.21 -19.37 -16.37
N ASP A 83 14.56 -20.47 -15.71
CA ASP A 83 15.80 -21.19 -16.06
C ASP A 83 15.49 -22.14 -17.22
N GLY A 84 15.47 -21.58 -18.43
CA GLY A 84 15.49 -22.37 -19.66
C GLY A 84 16.80 -23.14 -19.74
N GLN A 85 16.76 -24.44 -19.42
CA GLN A 85 17.65 -25.41 -20.05
C GLN A 85 17.39 -25.39 -21.57
N GLY A 86 18.47 -25.21 -22.34
CA GLY A 86 18.52 -25.31 -23.80
C GLY A 86 19.92 -25.00 -24.30
#